data_AF-A0A8T5NUW5-F1
#
_entry.id   AF-A0A8T5NUW5-F1
#
_cell.length_a   1.000
_cell.length_b   1.000
_cell.length_c   1.000
_cell.angle_alpha   90.00
_cell.angle_beta   90.00
_cell.angle_gamma   90.00
#
_symmetry.space_group_name_H-M   'P 1'
#
loop_
_entity.id
_entity.type
_entity.pdbx_description
1 polymer ?
#
loop_
_entity_poly.entity_id
_entity_poly.type
_entity_poly.pdbx_seq_one_letter_code
_entity_poly.pdbx_strand_id
1 'polypeptide(L)'
;MEIKKLLLCEGKTFAWREGDLHTNFGLVKGEDIKQGKVKSNKDKEFIVLEPNFNDLTAFMKRGPQMPLAKDIAIILYYSGIDKDSIVLDAGSGSGLLTCSLARIAKKVISYEVKESNHKLAKKNVEKFGLKNVELKLKDIYQGIDEKDLDVITLDLPEPWQVLEH
;
A
#
# COMPACT_ATOMS: atom_id res chain seq x y z
N MET A 1 -3.91 3.26 -14.11
CA MET A 1 -3.19 4.55 -14.21
C MET A 1 -2.84 5.06 -12.83
N GLU A 2 -1.56 5.36 -12.64
CA GLU A 2 -0.95 5.78 -11.38
C GLU A 2 -1.28 7.25 -11.06
N ILE A 3 -1.35 7.57 -9.77
CA ILE A 3 -1.56 8.96 -9.31
C ILE A 3 -0.21 9.67 -9.42
N LYS A 4 -0.16 10.77 -10.17
CA LYS A 4 1.07 11.51 -10.40
C LYS A 4 1.27 12.64 -9.39
N LYS A 5 0.19 13.34 -9.01
CA LYS A 5 0.23 14.47 -8.09
C LYS A 5 -0.99 14.48 -7.19
N LEU A 6 -0.86 15.12 -6.04
CA LEU A 6 -1.96 15.50 -5.17
C LEU A 6 -2.11 17.01 -5.18
N LEU A 7 -3.34 17.49 -5.32
CA LEU A 7 -3.65 18.90 -5.23
C LEU A 7 -4.50 19.14 -3.98
N LEU A 8 -4.02 20.02 -3.11
CA LEU A 8 -4.69 20.38 -1.86
C LEU A 8 -5.28 21.78 -1.99
N CYS A 9 -6.57 21.92 -1.69
CA CYS A 9 -7.26 23.22 -1.67
C CYS A 9 -8.32 23.19 -0.56
N GLU A 10 -8.28 24.18 0.34
CA GLU A 10 -9.24 24.37 1.43
C GLU A 10 -9.51 23.08 2.23
N GLY A 11 -8.45 22.33 2.58
CA GLY A 11 -8.53 21.10 3.36
C GLY A 11 -9.00 19.86 2.59
N LYS A 12 -9.29 19.97 1.28
CA LYS A 12 -9.61 18.83 0.41
C LYS A 12 -8.39 18.42 -0.41
N THR A 13 -8.29 17.13 -0.67
CA THR A 13 -7.21 16.51 -1.47
C THR A 13 -7.79 15.91 -2.73
N PHE A 14 -7.18 16.21 -3.88
CA PHE A 14 -7.57 15.71 -5.20
C PHE A 14 -6.41 14.94 -5.82
N ALA A 15 -6.67 13.73 -6.31
CA ALA A 15 -5.68 12.93 -7.01
C ALA A 15 -5.69 13.24 -8.51
N TRP A 16 -4.55 13.66 -9.04
CA TRP A 16 -4.35 13.91 -10.47
C TRP A 16 -3.54 12.79 -11.12
N ARG A 17 -3.92 12.43 -12.35
CA ARG A 17 -3.32 11.32 -13.13
C ARG A 17 -2.82 11.82 -14.48
N GLU A 18 -3.70 12.48 -15.21
CA GLU A 18 -3.43 13.11 -16.50
C GLU A 18 -4.55 14.09 -16.85
N GLY A 19 -4.34 14.88 -17.90
CA GLY A 19 -5.33 15.82 -18.42
C GLY A 19 -5.67 16.96 -17.45
N ASP A 20 -6.78 17.64 -17.69
CA ASP A 20 -7.25 18.70 -16.80
C ASP A 20 -7.93 18.13 -15.55
N LEU A 21 -7.75 18.79 -14.41
CA LEU A 21 -8.38 18.41 -13.15
C LEU A 21 -9.64 19.25 -12.90
N HIS A 22 -10.80 18.60 -12.91
CA HIS A 22 -12.08 19.21 -12.55
C HIS A 22 -12.38 19.01 -11.06
N THR A 23 -12.66 20.10 -10.34
CA THR A 23 -13.01 20.08 -8.92
C THR A 23 -14.20 21.00 -8.62
N ASN A 24 -14.74 20.93 -7.41
CA ASN A 24 -15.72 21.90 -6.92
C ASN A 24 -15.14 23.33 -6.81
N PHE A 25 -13.81 23.48 -6.77
CA PHE A 25 -13.10 24.76 -6.72
C PHE A 25 -12.67 25.28 -8.10
N GLY A 26 -13.12 24.65 -9.19
CA GLY A 26 -12.82 25.03 -10.56
C GLY A 26 -11.93 24.02 -11.29
N LEU A 27 -11.58 24.38 -12.52
CA LEU A 27 -10.71 23.64 -13.42
C LEU A 27 -9.27 24.06 -13.21
N VAL A 28 -8.36 23.10 -13.05
CA VAL A 28 -6.91 23.30 -13.13
C VAL A 28 -6.40 22.64 -14.41
N LYS A 29 -5.70 23.40 -15.26
CA LYS A 29 -5.14 22.92 -16.52
C LYS A 29 -4.01 21.92 -16.24
N GLY A 30 -4.03 20.77 -16.90
CA GLY A 30 -3.09 19.69 -16.64
C GLY A 30 -1.62 20.07 -16.83
N GLU A 31 -1.35 20.93 -17.82
CA GLU A 31 -0.02 21.44 -18.15
C GLU A 31 0.58 22.38 -17.08
N ASP A 32 -0.28 22.98 -16.25
CA ASP A 32 0.10 23.88 -15.16
C ASP A 32 0.33 23.13 -13.84
N ILE A 33 -0.03 21.83 -13.77
CA ILE A 33 0.12 21.03 -12.55
C ILE A 33 1.59 20.61 -12.39
N LYS A 34 2.35 21.50 -11.75
CA LYS A 34 3.76 21.32 -11.36
C LYS A 34 3.91 21.49 -9.86
N GLN A 35 4.99 20.95 -9.29
CA GLN A 35 5.28 21.07 -7.87
C GLN A 35 5.22 22.55 -7.42
N GLY A 36 4.55 22.83 -6.31
CA GLY A 36 4.38 24.20 -5.81
C GLY A 36 2.92 24.61 -5.71
N LYS A 37 2.54 25.72 -6.34
CA LYS A 37 1.18 26.27 -6.28
C LYS A 37 0.61 26.47 -7.69
N VAL A 38 -0.69 26.22 -7.84
CA VAL A 38 -1.43 26.45 -9.09
C VAL A 38 -2.82 27.00 -8.78
N LYS A 39 -3.36 27.85 -9.65
CA LYS A 39 -4.72 28.37 -9.50
C LYS A 39 -5.69 27.66 -10.44
N SER A 40 -6.93 27.51 -10.00
CA SER A 40 -8.03 27.16 -10.90
C SER A 40 -8.55 28.38 -11.66
N ASN A 41 -9.42 28.13 -12.64
CA ASN A 41 -10.19 29.17 -13.32
C ASN A 41 -11.18 29.97 -12.43
N LYS A 42 -11.29 29.67 -11.14
CA LYS A 42 -12.06 30.43 -10.14
C LYS A 42 -11.15 31.15 -9.13
N ASP A 43 -9.88 31.35 -9.47
CA ASP A 43 -8.85 31.97 -8.62
C ASP A 43 -8.59 31.25 -7.28
N LYS A 44 -9.00 29.99 -7.16
CA LYS A 44 -8.70 29.16 -5.99
C LYS A 44 -7.30 28.58 -6.12
N GLU A 45 -6.48 28.81 -5.10
CA GLU A 45 -5.11 28.31 -5.03
C GLU A 45 -5.07 26.86 -4.52
N PHE A 46 -4.31 26.03 -5.22
CA PHE A 46 -4.00 24.65 -4.86
C PHE A 46 -2.51 24.51 -4.56
N ILE A 47 -2.18 23.69 -3.57
CA ILE A 47 -0.82 23.22 -3.33
C ILE A 47 -0.66 21.88 -4.04
N VAL A 48 0.34 21.77 -4.90
CA VAL A 48 0.66 20.56 -5.67
C VAL A 48 1.80 19.82 -5.00
N LEU A 49 1.55 18.57 -4.62
CA LEU A 49 2.49 17.69 -3.91
C LEU A 49 2.76 16.42 -4.69
N GLU A 50 3.96 15.87 -4.53
CA GLU A 50 4.24 14.48 -4.87
C GLU A 50 3.57 13.56 -3.85
N PRO A 51 2.80 12.54 -4.29
CA PRO A 51 2.24 11.57 -3.37
C PRO A 51 3.35 10.72 -2.75
N ASN A 52 3.31 10.53 -1.44
CA ASN A 52 4.11 9.51 -0.77
C ASN A 52 3.33 8.17 -0.69
N PHE A 53 3.97 7.13 -0.18
CA PHE A 53 3.36 5.80 -0.03
C PHE A 53 2.01 5.86 0.73
N ASN A 54 1.97 6.56 1.86
CA ASN A 54 0.78 6.66 2.70
C ASN A 54 -0.37 7.34 1.96
N ASP A 55 -0.10 8.38 1.19
CA ASP A 55 -1.12 9.03 0.37
C ASP A 55 -1.70 8.06 -0.66
N LEU A 56 -0.85 7.26 -1.31
CA LEU A 56 -1.28 6.29 -2.30
C LEU A 56 -2.10 5.14 -1.69
N THR A 57 -1.88 4.80 -0.42
CA THR A 57 -2.71 3.79 0.28
C THR A 57 -4.18 4.22 0.41
N ALA A 58 -4.46 5.52 0.51
CA ALA A 58 -5.83 6.03 0.54
C ALA A 58 -6.61 5.73 -0.77
N PHE A 59 -5.89 5.59 -1.88
CA PHE A 59 -6.42 5.25 -3.20
C PHE A 59 -6.14 3.80 -3.61
N MET A 60 -5.72 2.95 -2.67
CA MET A 60 -5.55 1.52 -2.86
C MET A 60 -6.91 0.87 -3.10
N LYS A 61 -6.98 -0.08 -4.04
CA LYS A 61 -8.20 -0.87 -4.21
C LYS A 61 -8.34 -1.81 -3.02
N ARG A 62 -9.50 -1.74 -2.34
CA ARG A 62 -9.81 -2.56 -1.18
C ARG A 62 -10.61 -3.79 -1.57
N GLY A 63 -10.32 -4.90 -0.91
CA GLY A 63 -11.06 -6.16 -0.98
C GLY A 63 -11.46 -6.59 0.44
N PRO A 64 -10.77 -7.54 1.08
CA PRO A 64 -10.95 -7.86 2.50
C PRO A 64 -10.66 -6.68 3.44
N GLN A 65 -10.99 -6.87 4.72
CA GLN A 65 -10.65 -5.91 5.78
C GLN A 65 -9.14 -5.63 5.78
N MET A 66 -8.80 -4.36 5.99
CA MET A 66 -7.40 -3.91 6.07
C MET A 66 -7.09 -3.47 7.50
N PRO A 67 -5.86 -3.70 8.01
CA PRO A 67 -5.42 -3.11 9.27
C PRO A 67 -5.36 -1.58 9.16
N LEU A 68 -5.62 -0.88 10.26
CA LEU A 68 -5.53 0.58 10.28
C LEU A 68 -4.07 1.02 10.37
N ALA A 69 -3.77 2.25 9.96
CA ALA A 69 -2.42 2.79 10.00
C ALA A 69 -1.77 2.71 11.40
N LYS A 70 -2.55 2.89 12.46
CA LYS A 70 -2.09 2.75 13.85
C LYS A 70 -1.68 1.31 14.18
N ASP A 71 -2.38 0.31 13.65
CA ASP A 71 -2.11 -1.10 13.92
C ASP A 71 -0.87 -1.54 13.15
N ILE A 72 -0.75 -1.11 11.88
CA ILE A 72 0.46 -1.31 11.07
C ILE A 72 1.68 -0.70 11.77
N ALA A 73 1.57 0.55 12.26
CA ALA A 73 2.67 1.21 12.96
C ALA A 73 3.12 0.42 14.21
N ILE A 74 2.18 -0.13 14.98
CA ILE A 74 2.46 -0.98 16.15
C ILE A 74 3.16 -2.28 15.73
N ILE A 75 2.67 -2.95 14.68
CA ILE A 75 3.30 -4.18 14.14
C ILE A 75 4.75 -3.90 13.71
N LEU A 76 4.98 -2.82 12.95
CA LEU A 76 6.31 -2.42 12.50
C LEU A 76 7.24 -2.11 13.69
N TYR A 77 6.72 -1.42 14.71
CA TYR A 77 7.51 -1.08 15.89
C TYR A 77 7.90 -2.31 16.73
N TYR A 78 6.94 -3.18 17.06
CA TYR A 78 7.19 -4.32 17.95
C TYR A 78 7.83 -5.53 17.26
N SER A 79 7.71 -5.65 15.94
CA SER A 79 8.37 -6.75 15.20
C SER A 79 9.89 -6.59 15.14
N GLY A 80 10.43 -5.39 15.37
CA GLY A 80 11.86 -5.12 15.21
C GLY A 80 12.34 -5.18 13.76
N ILE A 81 11.42 -5.15 12.79
CA ILE A 81 11.71 -5.17 11.36
C ILE A 81 12.67 -4.05 10.96
N ASP A 82 13.66 -4.41 10.15
CA ASP A 82 14.64 -3.49 9.59
C ASP A 82 14.92 -3.79 8.11
N LYS A 83 15.90 -3.09 7.54
CA LYS A 83 16.27 -3.20 6.12
C LYS A 83 16.89 -4.52 5.70
N ASP A 84 17.32 -5.34 6.65
CA ASP A 84 17.97 -6.63 6.40
C ASP A 84 17.02 -7.81 6.59
N SER A 85 15.88 -7.56 7.27
CA SER A 85 14.84 -8.55 7.58
C SER A 85 14.22 -9.24 6.36
N ILE A 86 14.06 -10.56 6.45
CA ILE A 86 13.24 -11.40 5.58
C ILE A 86 11.94 -11.72 6.30
N VAL A 87 10.83 -11.26 5.73
CA VAL A 87 9.51 -11.29 6.39
C VAL A 87 8.57 -12.24 5.68
N LEU A 88 7.82 -13.04 6.45
CA LEU A 88 6.66 -13.78 5.96
C LEU A 88 5.37 -13.08 6.43
N ASP A 89 4.48 -12.76 5.49
CA ASP A 89 3.17 -12.17 5.77
C ASP A 89 2.04 -13.07 5.27
N ALA A 90 1.23 -13.61 6.18
CA ALA A 90 0.17 -14.55 5.85
C ALA A 90 -1.21 -13.92 5.98
N GLY A 91 -2.03 -14.11 4.95
CA GLY A 91 -3.28 -13.39 4.80
C GLY A 91 -3.09 -12.08 4.04
N SER A 92 -2.46 -12.12 2.86
CA SER A 92 -2.16 -10.90 2.08
C SER A 92 -3.37 -9.97 1.93
N GLY A 93 -4.56 -10.55 1.72
CA GLY A 93 -5.81 -9.81 1.58
C GLY A 93 -5.74 -8.83 0.41
N SER A 94 -5.72 -7.53 0.72
CA SER A 94 -5.52 -6.49 -0.31
C SER A 94 -4.05 -6.08 -0.50
N GLY A 95 -3.15 -6.57 0.34
CA GLY A 95 -1.71 -6.33 0.30
C GLY A 95 -1.24 -5.11 1.08
N LEU A 96 -2.07 -4.47 1.92
CA LEU A 96 -1.68 -3.24 2.63
C LEU A 96 -0.55 -3.49 3.65
N LEU A 97 -0.69 -4.52 4.49
CA LEU A 97 0.36 -4.89 5.45
C LEU A 97 1.61 -5.36 4.70
N THR A 98 1.45 -6.29 3.75
CA THR A 98 2.52 -6.75 2.86
C THR A 98 3.33 -5.61 2.25
N CYS A 99 2.64 -4.62 1.65
CA CYS A 99 3.28 -3.47 1.02
C CYS A 99 3.99 -2.58 2.05
N SER A 100 3.41 -2.42 3.24
CA SER A 100 3.99 -1.61 4.32
C SER A 100 5.26 -2.25 4.87
N LEU A 101 5.27 -3.57 5.08
CA LEU A 101 6.45 -4.34 5.46
C LEU A 101 7.56 -4.21 4.42
N ALA A 102 7.21 -4.30 3.13
CA ALA A 102 8.15 -4.21 2.01
C ALA A 102 8.78 -2.82 1.84
N ARG A 103 8.24 -1.77 2.47
CA ARG A 103 8.89 -0.46 2.52
C ARG A 103 10.13 -0.44 3.40
N ILE A 104 10.23 -1.39 4.34
CA ILE A 104 11.29 -1.46 5.34
C ILE A 104 12.17 -2.68 5.06
N ALA A 105 11.58 -3.88 4.96
CA ALA A 105 12.28 -5.15 4.83
C ALA A 105 13.13 -5.30 3.56
N LYS A 106 14.14 -6.17 3.65
CA LYS A 106 14.92 -6.65 2.50
C LYS A 106 14.04 -7.42 1.53
N LYS A 107 13.20 -8.32 2.05
CA LYS A 107 12.30 -9.18 1.28
C LYS A 107 11.04 -9.47 2.09
N VAL A 108 9.88 -9.47 1.42
CA VAL A 108 8.62 -9.95 1.98
C VAL A 108 8.11 -11.10 1.11
N ILE A 109 7.89 -12.25 1.72
CA ILE A 109 7.14 -13.36 1.13
C ILE A 109 5.73 -13.25 1.70
N SER A 110 4.70 -13.34 0.87
CA SER A 110 3.33 -13.24 1.36
C SER A 110 2.42 -14.33 0.78
N TYR A 111 1.73 -15.00 1.69
CA TYR A 111 0.86 -16.13 1.42
C TYR A 111 -0.59 -15.68 1.43
N GLU A 112 -1.33 -16.10 0.41
CA GLU A 112 -2.77 -15.89 0.31
C GLU A 112 -3.41 -17.13 -0.30
N VAL A 113 -4.47 -17.64 0.33
CA VAL A 113 -5.17 -18.85 -0.12
C VAL A 113 -6.21 -18.55 -1.19
N LYS A 114 -6.80 -17.35 -1.17
CA LYS A 114 -7.87 -16.96 -2.08
C LYS A 114 -7.33 -16.28 -3.33
N GLU A 115 -7.49 -16.91 -4.49
CA GLU A 115 -6.98 -16.41 -5.78
C GLU A 115 -7.40 -14.97 -6.10
N SER A 116 -8.63 -14.57 -5.76
CA SER A 116 -9.09 -13.20 -6.00
C SER A 116 -8.31 -12.15 -5.19
N ASN A 117 -7.98 -12.48 -3.94
CA ASN A 117 -7.20 -11.63 -3.05
C ASN A 117 -5.74 -11.60 -3.51
N HIS A 118 -5.18 -12.76 -3.88
CA HIS A 118 -3.83 -12.86 -4.41
C HIS A 118 -3.66 -11.98 -5.67
N LYS A 119 -4.61 -12.04 -6.60
CA LYS A 119 -4.64 -11.15 -7.79
C LYS A 119 -4.77 -9.67 -7.43
N LEU A 120 -5.53 -9.34 -6.38
CA LEU A 120 -5.69 -7.97 -5.91
C LEU A 120 -4.40 -7.44 -5.27
N ALA A 121 -3.80 -8.20 -4.34
CA ALA A 121 -2.54 -7.88 -3.70
C ALA A 121 -1.44 -7.68 -4.76
N LYS A 122 -1.36 -8.58 -5.76
CA LYS A 122 -0.41 -8.45 -6.88
C LYS A 122 -0.56 -7.12 -7.62
N LYS A 123 -1.78 -6.74 -8.00
CA LYS A 123 -2.04 -5.45 -8.66
C LYS A 123 -1.65 -4.25 -7.81
N ASN A 124 -1.86 -4.33 -6.49
CA ASN A 124 -1.48 -3.26 -5.58
C ASN A 124 0.06 -3.18 -5.42
N VAL A 125 0.74 -4.30 -5.21
CA VAL A 125 2.21 -4.39 -5.16
C VAL A 125 2.85 -3.79 -6.43
N GLU A 126 2.35 -4.18 -7.61
CA GLU A 126 2.79 -3.62 -8.90
C GLU A 126 2.54 -2.11 -8.98
N LYS A 127 1.38 -1.65 -8.51
CA LYS A 127 1.01 -0.22 -8.50
C LYS A 127 1.91 0.62 -7.58
N PHE A 128 2.44 0.04 -6.49
CA PHE A 128 3.41 0.73 -5.61
C PHE A 128 4.86 0.57 -6.06
N GLY A 129 5.11 -0.14 -7.17
CA GLY A 129 6.46 -0.36 -7.69
C GLY A 129 7.37 -1.19 -6.77
N LEU A 130 6.78 -2.00 -5.88
CA LEU A 130 7.53 -2.79 -4.91
C LEU A 130 8.10 -4.04 -5.60
N LYS A 131 9.44 -4.18 -5.54
CA LYS A 131 10.18 -5.25 -6.23
C LYS A 131 10.65 -6.36 -5.29
N ASN A 132 10.56 -6.14 -3.98
CA ASN A 132 11.02 -7.02 -2.92
C ASN A 132 9.87 -7.85 -2.31
N VAL A 133 8.76 -8.02 -3.03
CA VAL A 133 7.61 -8.81 -2.59
C VAL A 133 7.45 -10.05 -3.48
N GLU A 134 7.38 -11.21 -2.85
CA GLU A 134 7.04 -12.48 -3.48
C GLU A 134 5.66 -12.92 -2.99
N LEU A 135 4.68 -12.97 -3.89
CA LEU A 135 3.33 -13.43 -3.56
C LEU A 135 3.17 -14.91 -3.94
N LYS A 136 2.68 -15.72 -3.00
CA LYS A 136 2.38 -17.14 -3.18
C LYS A 136 0.90 -17.40 -2.96
N LEU A 137 0.25 -17.99 -3.96
CA LEU A 137 -1.10 -18.55 -3.82
C LEU A 137 -0.99 -19.90 -3.09
N LYS A 138 -0.96 -19.84 -1.77
CA LYS A 138 -0.68 -21.00 -0.90
C LYS A 138 -1.42 -20.86 0.41
N ASP A 139 -1.92 -21.98 0.92
CA ASP A 139 -2.44 -22.10 2.28
C ASP A 139 -1.28 -22.28 3.26
N ILE A 140 -1.11 -21.32 4.17
CA ILE A 140 -0.04 -21.37 5.17
C ILE A 140 -0.26 -22.46 6.22
N TYR A 141 -1.49 -22.92 6.44
CA TYR A 141 -1.76 -24.01 7.38
C TYR A 141 -1.17 -25.34 6.90
N GLN A 142 -0.84 -25.46 5.61
CA GLN A 142 -0.15 -26.61 5.04
C GLN A 142 1.38 -26.56 5.22
N GLY A 143 1.91 -25.49 5.82
CA GLY A 143 3.33 -25.33 6.14
C GLY A 143 4.01 -24.16 5.43
N ILE A 144 5.20 -23.84 5.93
CA ILE A 144 6.05 -22.74 5.47
C ILE A 144 7.24 -23.30 4.68
N ASP A 145 7.45 -22.83 3.44
CA ASP A 145 8.58 -23.32 2.61
C ASP A 145 9.90 -22.65 3.01
N GLU A 146 9.80 -21.43 3.51
CA GLU A 146 10.92 -20.57 3.86
C GLU A 146 11.57 -20.99 5.17
N LYS A 147 12.89 -20.80 5.24
CA LYS A 147 13.69 -20.93 6.46
C LYS A 147 14.35 -19.60 6.75
N ASP A 148 14.86 -19.45 7.98
CA ASP A 148 15.62 -18.27 8.40
C ASP A 148 14.84 -16.96 8.20
N LEU A 149 13.55 -16.98 8.56
CA LEU A 149 12.69 -15.80 8.59
C LEU A 149 12.95 -14.98 9.85
N ASP A 150 13.05 -13.66 9.71
CA ASP A 150 13.28 -12.76 10.86
C ASP A 150 11.97 -12.32 11.51
N VAL A 151 10.90 -12.15 10.70
CA VAL A 151 9.59 -11.69 11.16
C VAL A 151 8.49 -12.49 10.46
N ILE A 152 7.47 -12.89 11.22
CA ILE A 152 6.25 -13.52 10.70
C ILE A 152 5.04 -12.72 11.17
N THR A 153 4.19 -12.29 10.22
CA THR A 153 2.88 -11.68 10.50
C THR A 153 1.76 -12.61 10.06
N LEU A 154 0.78 -12.83 10.95
CA LEU A 154 -0.34 -13.73 10.72
C LEU A 154 -1.66 -12.96 10.87
N ASP A 155 -2.26 -12.54 9.75
CA ASP A 155 -3.62 -11.96 9.71
C ASP A 155 -4.60 -13.03 9.18
N LEU A 156 -4.88 -14.00 10.06
CA LEU A 156 -5.63 -15.21 9.74
C LEU A 156 -6.75 -15.45 10.76
N PRO A 157 -7.79 -16.22 10.41
CA PRO A 157 -8.81 -16.61 11.38
C PRO A 157 -8.29 -17.47 12.54
N GLU A 158 -7.31 -18.35 12.27
CA GLU A 158 -6.80 -19.35 13.22
C GLU A 158 -5.26 -19.37 13.25
N PRO A 159 -4.58 -18.26 13.57
CA PRO A 159 -3.13 -18.13 13.46
C PRO A 159 -2.36 -19.13 14.33
N TRP A 160 -2.96 -19.64 15.41
CA TRP A 160 -2.35 -20.64 16.29
C TRP A 160 -2.02 -21.96 15.58
N GLN A 161 -2.74 -22.33 14.52
CA GLN A 161 -2.45 -23.53 13.74
C GLN A 161 -1.13 -23.44 12.96
N VAL A 162 -0.59 -22.23 12.77
CA VAL A 162 0.65 -22.02 12.03
C VAL A 162 1.88 -22.23 12.92
N LEU A 163 1.75 -22.11 14.24
CA LEU A 163 2.88 -22.07 15.17
C LEU A 163 3.68 -23.37 15.28
N GLU A 164 3.14 -24.49 14.78
CA GLU A 164 3.80 -25.79 14.79
C GLU A 164 4.73 -26.04 13.59
N HIS A 165 4.70 -25.14 12.58
CA HIS A 165 5.53 -25.21 11.37
C HIS A 165 6.86 -24.48 11.52
#